data_AF-A0A940KNP7-F1
#
_entry.id   AF-A0A940KNP7-F1
#
_cell.length_a   1.000
_cell.length_b   1.000
_cell.length_c   1.000
_cell.angle_alpha   90.00
_cell.angle_beta   90.00
_cell.angle_gamma   90.00
#
_symmetry.space_group_name_H-M   'P 1'
#
loop_
_entity.id
_entity.type
_entity.pdbx_description
1 polymer ?
#
loop_
_entity_poly.entity_id
_entity_poly.type
_entity_poly.pdbx_seq_one_letter_code
_entity_poly.pdbx_strand_id
1 'polypeptide(L)'
;MQDLQLLIQKCWNGTASSSELNELLQRLDKEEGKLYETWMQEIPGNTHPGKTKPAFDKAGVRELLISKISVSNDEAPVIEMKQTRSRMFKIFRISAAVAAVCLLIVLSYQFLFKGATDNNNQLANLPSVESIILSGDSKREVLLKDGSTVLLYEQSSLRYDTGYNNKERKLTLKGKARFTVSKDKTRPFIVFSGPLSTTALGTIFEVTAHDDSTIVFLMEGSVKVQNYKVPPFNTVYLVPGQKALNKLDAAIAVQTVNNAL
;
A
#
# COMPACT_ATOMS: atom_id res chain seq x y z
N MET A 1 -35.48 -11.73 12.56
CA MET A 1 -36.13 -10.46 12.97
C MET A 1 -36.02 -10.17 14.48
N GLN A 2 -35.90 -11.17 15.36
CA GLN A 2 -35.88 -10.97 16.83
C GLN A 2 -34.68 -10.14 17.35
N ASP A 3 -33.51 -10.22 16.73
CA ASP A 3 -32.31 -9.54 17.25
C ASP A 3 -32.37 -8.00 17.18
N LEU A 4 -32.99 -7.44 16.14
CA LEU A 4 -33.08 -5.99 15.96
C LEU A 4 -34.06 -5.36 16.97
N GLN A 5 -35.19 -6.03 17.24
CA GLN A 5 -36.16 -5.60 18.26
C GLN A 5 -35.52 -5.53 19.65
N LEU A 6 -34.73 -6.55 20.00
CA LEU A 6 -34.05 -6.64 21.28
C LEU A 6 -33.02 -5.51 21.46
N LEU A 7 -32.25 -5.20 20.42
CA LEU A 7 -31.27 -4.10 20.43
C LEU A 7 -31.95 -2.74 20.61
N ILE A 8 -33.07 -2.49 19.92
CA ILE A 8 -33.85 -1.24 20.07
C ILE A 8 -34.42 -1.13 21.48
N GLN A 9 -34.98 -2.21 22.03
CA GLN A 9 -35.53 -2.23 23.39
C GLN A 9 -34.44 -1.98 24.45
N LYS A 10 -33.27 -2.61 24.32
CA LYS A 10 -32.12 -2.35 25.19
C LYS A 10 -31.65 -0.89 25.09
N CYS A 11 -31.66 -0.32 23.89
CA CYS A 11 -31.28 1.08 23.66
C CYS A 11 -32.23 2.05 24.39
N TRP A 12 -33.55 1.85 24.29
CA TRP A 12 -34.52 2.67 25.04
C TRP A 12 -34.41 2.48 26.55
N ASN A 13 -34.22 1.26 27.02
CA ASN A 13 -34.06 0.97 28.45
C ASN A 13 -32.70 1.46 29.01
N GLY A 14 -31.77 1.88 28.15
CA GLY A 14 -30.46 2.40 28.56
C GLY A 14 -29.48 1.37 29.08
N THR A 15 -29.72 0.08 28.79
CA THR A 15 -28.86 -1.04 29.19
C THR A 15 -27.96 -1.54 28.06
N ALA A 16 -28.01 -0.92 26.89
CA ALA A 16 -27.15 -1.25 25.75
C ALA A 16 -25.71 -0.75 25.97
N SER A 17 -24.74 -1.64 25.72
CA SER A 17 -23.31 -1.31 25.71
C SER A 17 -22.91 -0.47 24.49
N SER A 18 -21.79 0.24 24.56
CA SER A 18 -21.29 1.09 23.45
C SER A 18 -21.03 0.30 22.16
N SER A 19 -20.67 -0.98 22.25
CA SER A 19 -20.52 -1.87 21.08
C SER A 19 -21.86 -2.26 20.46
N GLU A 20 -22.87 -2.59 21.27
CA GLU A 20 -24.24 -2.89 20.80
C GLU A 20 -24.90 -1.65 20.16
N LEU A 21 -24.56 -0.46 20.67
CA LEU A 21 -25.02 0.83 20.16
C LEU A 21 -24.51 1.11 18.74
N ASN A 22 -23.21 0.85 18.52
CA ASN A 22 -22.57 0.99 17.21
C ASN A 22 -23.07 -0.06 16.21
N GLU A 23 -23.31 -1.30 16.67
CA GLU A 23 -23.90 -2.34 15.83
C GLU A 23 -25.32 -1.95 15.37
N LEU A 24 -26.15 -1.43 16.28
CA LEU A 24 -27.49 -0.96 15.94
C LEU A 24 -27.45 0.18 14.91
N LEU A 25 -26.57 1.17 15.09
CA LEU A 25 -26.39 2.27 14.11
C LEU A 25 -26.04 1.74 12.71
N GLN A 26 -25.13 0.78 12.62
CA GLN A 26 -24.69 0.23 11.33
C GLN A 26 -25.81 -0.57 10.64
N ARG A 27 -26.64 -1.29 11.40
CA ARG A 27 -27.75 -2.10 10.86
C ARG A 27 -28.94 -1.24 10.45
N LEU A 28 -29.20 -0.15 11.16
CA LEU A 28 -30.20 0.84 10.77
C LEU A 28 -29.88 1.51 9.43
N ASP A 29 -28.62 1.55 9.03
CA ASP A 29 -28.20 2.15 7.75
C ASP A 29 -28.24 1.19 6.57
N LYS A 30 -28.39 -0.11 6.83
CA LYS A 30 -28.56 -1.15 5.82
C LYS A 30 -30.03 -1.40 5.49
N GLU A 31 -30.29 -2.24 4.48
CA GLU A 31 -31.64 -2.64 4.06
C GLU A 31 -32.48 -3.26 5.20
N GLU A 32 -31.84 -3.87 6.20
CA GLU A 32 -32.51 -4.40 7.40
C GLU A 32 -33.32 -3.32 8.15
N GLY A 33 -32.84 -2.08 8.21
CA GLY A 33 -33.56 -0.97 8.85
C GLY A 33 -34.83 -0.56 8.09
N LYS A 34 -34.79 -0.58 6.75
CA LYS A 34 -35.97 -0.29 5.92
C LYS A 34 -37.02 -1.40 6.05
N LEU A 35 -36.59 -2.66 6.02
CA LEU A 35 -37.48 -3.81 6.18
C LEU A 35 -38.20 -3.77 7.54
N TYR A 36 -37.50 -3.37 8.59
CA TYR A 36 -38.07 -3.21 9.92
C TYR A 36 -39.08 -2.05 10.01
N GLU A 37 -38.78 -0.91 9.39
CA GLU A 37 -39.74 0.21 9.28
C GLU A 37 -41.04 -0.23 8.57
N THR A 38 -40.92 -0.93 7.44
CA THR A 38 -42.08 -1.47 6.71
C THR A 38 -42.86 -2.49 7.55
N TRP A 39 -42.16 -3.43 8.19
CA TRP A 39 -42.78 -4.46 9.01
C TRP A 39 -43.51 -3.89 10.23
N MET A 40 -42.97 -2.82 10.83
CA MET A 40 -43.64 -2.18 11.95
C MET A 40 -44.91 -1.44 11.54
N GLN A 41 -44.98 -0.86 10.34
CA GLN A 41 -46.18 -0.17 9.84
C GLN A 41 -47.38 -1.09 9.63
N GLU A 42 -47.15 -2.39 9.40
CA GLU A 42 -48.21 -3.36 9.13
C GLU A 42 -48.91 -3.90 10.39
N ILE A 43 -48.41 -3.59 11.60
CA ILE A 43 -49.00 -4.07 12.85
C ILE A 43 -50.03 -3.05 13.40
N PRO A 44 -51.34 -3.38 13.43
CA PRO A 44 -52.34 -2.49 14.00
C PRO A 44 -52.13 -2.36 15.53
N GLY A 45 -51.96 -1.13 16.02
CA GLY A 45 -51.79 -0.83 17.46
C GLY A 45 -50.35 -0.54 17.93
N ASN A 46 -49.42 -0.38 16.99
CA ASN A 46 -48.01 -0.02 17.19
C ASN A 46 -47.76 1.44 17.66
N THR A 47 -48.57 1.97 18.59
CA THR A 47 -48.31 3.27 19.22
C THR A 47 -47.98 3.04 20.69
N HIS A 48 -46.83 3.53 21.16
CA HIS A 48 -46.48 3.45 22.58
C HIS A 48 -47.42 4.34 23.43
N PRO A 49 -47.84 3.88 24.62
CA PRO A 49 -48.70 4.68 25.47
C PRO A 49 -47.96 5.95 25.91
N GLY A 50 -48.48 7.11 25.49
CA GLY A 50 -48.03 8.43 25.95
C GLY A 50 -47.35 9.35 24.92
N LYS A 51 -47.16 8.94 23.66
CA LYS A 51 -46.66 9.85 22.59
C LYS A 51 -47.31 9.55 21.22
N THR A 52 -47.72 10.60 20.51
CA THR A 52 -48.40 10.58 19.20
C THR A 52 -47.48 10.33 17.99
N LYS A 53 -46.42 9.55 18.17
CA LYS A 53 -45.47 9.20 17.10
C LYS A 53 -45.37 7.66 16.96
N PRO A 54 -45.13 7.15 15.74
CA PRO A 54 -45.07 5.71 15.49
C PRO A 54 -44.04 5.03 16.40
N ALA A 55 -44.28 3.77 16.77
CA ALA A 55 -43.40 3.00 17.67
C ALA A 55 -41.97 2.78 17.12
N PHE A 56 -41.59 3.29 15.96
CA PHE A 56 -40.19 3.38 15.58
C PHE A 56 -39.94 4.60 14.70
N ASP A 57 -39.08 5.51 15.17
CA ASP A 57 -38.63 6.69 14.43
C ASP A 57 -37.10 6.61 14.33
N LYS A 58 -36.60 6.33 13.11
CA LYS A 58 -35.17 6.22 12.83
C LYS A 58 -34.41 7.50 13.17
N ALA A 59 -35.03 8.66 13.02
CA ALA A 59 -34.41 9.94 13.39
C ALA A 59 -34.31 10.07 14.92
N GLY A 60 -35.39 9.74 15.65
CA GLY A 60 -35.39 9.77 17.12
C GLY A 60 -34.44 8.76 17.77
N VAL A 61 -34.31 7.56 17.19
CA VAL A 61 -33.35 6.55 17.65
C VAL A 61 -31.92 7.01 17.38
N ARG A 62 -31.63 7.60 16.21
CA ARG A 62 -30.31 8.19 15.93
C ARG A 62 -29.95 9.33 16.87
N GLU A 63 -30.89 10.23 17.19
CA GLU A 63 -30.64 11.30 18.17
C GLU A 63 -30.34 10.75 19.57
N LEU A 64 -31.08 9.72 20.01
CA LEU A 64 -30.80 9.05 21.29
C LEU A 64 -29.45 8.33 21.32
N LEU A 65 -29.04 7.74 20.21
CA LEU A 65 -27.74 7.07 20.06
C LEU A 65 -26.62 8.10 20.14
N ILE A 66 -26.73 9.20 19.39
CA ILE A 66 -25.75 10.29 19.42
C ILE A 66 -25.70 10.92 20.82
N SER A 67 -26.85 11.18 21.46
CA SER A 67 -26.86 11.75 22.81
C SER A 67 -26.23 10.80 23.84
N LYS A 68 -26.48 9.48 23.75
CA LYS A 68 -25.90 8.52 24.70
C LYS A 68 -24.41 8.26 24.46
N ILE A 69 -23.96 8.24 23.20
CA ILE A 69 -22.53 8.10 22.84
C ILE A 69 -21.74 9.32 23.32
N SER A 70 -22.29 10.54 23.18
CA SER A 70 -21.67 11.77 23.67
C SER A 70 -21.69 11.90 25.20
N VAL A 71 -22.67 11.30 25.88
CA VAL A 71 -22.80 11.32 27.35
C VAL A 71 -22.00 10.19 28.01
N SER A 72 -21.75 9.07 27.34
CA SER A 72 -20.90 7.97 27.86
C SER A 72 -19.40 8.26 27.87
N ASN A 73 -19.00 9.50 27.58
CA ASN A 73 -17.61 9.97 27.70
C ASN A 73 -17.37 10.91 28.89
N ASP A 74 -18.34 11.12 29.79
CA ASP A 74 -18.09 11.76 31.10
C ASP A 74 -19.07 11.27 32.20
N GLU A 75 -18.47 10.54 33.16
CA GLU A 75 -18.82 10.31 34.59
C GLU A 75 -19.99 9.41 35.05
N ALA A 76 -19.67 8.54 36.00
CA ALA A 76 -20.55 7.93 37.00
C ALA A 76 -20.08 8.40 38.42
N PRO A 77 -20.92 8.37 39.47
CA PRO A 77 -21.57 9.56 40.04
C PRO A 77 -21.01 10.02 41.40
N VAL A 78 -21.43 11.23 41.79
CA VAL A 78 -21.14 11.93 43.06
C VAL A 78 -21.87 11.27 44.25
N ILE A 79 -21.13 10.96 45.32
CA ILE A 79 -21.66 10.85 46.69
C ILE A 79 -21.15 12.07 47.47
N GLU A 80 -22.07 12.89 47.95
CA GLU A 80 -21.78 14.05 48.79
C GLU A 80 -21.66 13.62 50.26
N MET A 81 -20.50 13.88 50.89
CA MET A 81 -20.39 13.86 52.35
C MET A 81 -19.55 15.06 52.83
N LYS A 82 -20.15 15.79 53.77
CA LYS A 82 -19.80 17.14 54.23
C LYS A 82 -18.52 17.18 55.09
N GLN A 83 -17.68 18.17 54.76
CA GLN A 83 -16.67 18.90 55.56
C GLN A 83 -15.74 18.10 56.51
N THR A 84 -14.43 18.18 56.26
CA THR A 84 -13.53 19.13 56.98
C THR A 84 -12.10 19.16 56.42
N ARG A 85 -11.69 20.38 56.05
CA ARG A 85 -10.36 21.03 56.24
C ARG A 85 -9.10 20.14 56.28
N SER A 86 -8.21 20.29 55.29
CA SER A 86 -6.75 20.53 55.50
C SER A 86 -5.94 20.52 54.19
N ARG A 87 -5.29 21.66 53.89
CA ARG A 87 -3.97 21.91 53.28
C ARG A 87 -3.37 21.06 52.13
N MET A 88 -4.08 20.12 51.49
CA MET A 88 -3.46 19.22 50.50
C MET A 88 -3.42 19.73 49.03
N PHE A 89 -4.06 20.86 48.73
CA PHE A 89 -4.19 21.35 47.35
C PHE A 89 -2.93 21.98 46.74
N LYS A 90 -1.83 22.14 47.49
CA LYS A 90 -0.55 22.58 46.91
C LYS A 90 0.28 21.44 46.33
N ILE A 91 0.02 20.18 46.69
CA ILE A 91 0.85 19.03 46.28
C ILE A 91 0.38 18.46 44.92
N PHE A 92 -0.91 18.57 44.62
CA PHE A 92 -1.49 18.05 43.37
C PHE A 92 -1.15 18.90 42.12
N ARG A 93 -0.76 20.16 42.29
CA ARG A 93 -0.23 20.98 41.19
C ARG A 93 1.20 20.62 40.80
N ILE A 94 1.96 20.00 41.73
CA ILE A 94 3.33 19.56 41.47
C ILE A 94 3.32 18.20 40.74
N SER A 95 2.37 17.31 41.04
CA SER A 95 2.26 16.01 40.36
C SER A 95 1.86 16.12 38.89
N ALA A 96 0.98 17.06 38.52
CA ALA A 96 0.63 17.32 37.13
C ALA A 96 1.81 17.87 36.31
N ALA A 97 2.65 18.71 36.94
CA ALA A 97 3.87 19.23 36.31
C ALA A 97 4.94 18.14 36.13
N VAL A 98 5.11 17.25 37.11
CA VAL A 98 6.05 16.12 37.02
C VAL A 98 5.59 15.12 35.95
N ALA A 99 4.29 14.83 35.85
CA ALA A 99 3.75 13.97 34.80
C ALA A 99 3.94 14.55 33.38
N ALA A 100 3.77 15.86 33.22
CA ALA A 100 4.03 16.55 31.95
C ALA A 100 5.52 16.54 31.58
N VAL A 101 6.42 16.72 32.56
CA VAL A 101 7.87 16.62 32.35
C VAL A 101 8.27 15.18 31.99
N CYS A 102 7.70 14.17 32.66
CA CYS A 102 7.93 12.76 32.29
C CYS A 102 7.41 12.44 30.89
N LEU A 103 6.24 12.95 30.48
CA LEU A 103 5.74 12.79 29.12
C LEU A 103 6.62 13.47 28.09
N LEU A 104 7.13 14.68 28.38
CA LEU A 104 8.06 15.38 27.49
C LEU A 104 9.42 14.66 27.42
N ILE A 105 9.89 14.05 28.50
CA ILE A 105 11.11 13.22 28.49
C ILE A 105 10.87 11.93 27.71
N VAL A 106 9.70 11.30 27.83
CA VAL A 106 9.36 10.09 27.05
C VAL A 106 9.20 10.44 25.58
N LEU A 107 8.55 11.56 25.25
CA LEU A 107 8.39 12.03 23.87
C LEU A 107 9.71 12.52 23.27
N SER A 108 10.57 13.19 24.04
CA SER A 108 11.91 13.58 23.61
C SER A 108 12.81 12.36 23.46
N TYR A 109 12.70 11.36 24.34
CA TYR A 109 13.39 10.09 24.18
C TYR A 109 12.89 9.36 22.95
N GLN A 110 11.58 9.28 22.72
CA GLN A 110 11.01 8.73 21.49
C GLN A 110 11.48 9.52 20.26
N PHE A 111 11.61 10.84 20.32
CA PHE A 111 12.05 11.66 19.21
C PHE A 111 13.57 11.54 18.95
N LEU A 112 14.38 11.49 20.01
CA LEU A 112 15.83 11.34 19.96
C LEU A 112 16.24 9.89 19.62
N PHE A 113 15.47 8.87 20.04
CA PHE A 113 15.74 7.45 19.79
C PHE A 113 14.92 6.84 18.64
N LYS A 114 13.91 7.52 18.07
CA LYS A 114 13.30 7.15 16.76
C LYS A 114 14.22 7.41 15.57
N GLY A 115 15.44 7.89 15.81
CA GLY A 115 16.54 7.84 14.84
C GLY A 115 17.38 6.55 14.91
N ALA A 116 17.09 5.61 15.82
CA ALA A 116 17.94 4.45 16.10
C ALA A 116 17.18 3.10 16.18
N THR A 117 15.99 3.02 15.60
CA THR A 117 15.22 1.76 15.49
C THR A 117 14.75 1.54 14.06
N ASP A 118 15.72 1.40 13.16
CA ASP A 118 15.57 0.70 11.86
C ASP A 118 16.93 0.23 11.30
N ASN A 119 17.90 -0.13 12.16
CA ASN A 119 19.27 -0.44 11.71
C ASN A 119 19.89 -1.71 12.31
N ASN A 120 19.10 -2.69 12.75
CA ASN A 120 19.67 -3.94 13.31
C ASN A 120 19.41 -5.22 12.51
N ASN A 121 19.06 -5.12 11.22
CA ASN A 121 19.12 -6.26 10.28
C ASN A 121 19.71 -5.90 8.89
N GLN A 122 20.41 -4.76 8.76
CA GLN A 122 21.03 -4.37 7.47
C GLN A 122 22.52 -4.73 7.33
N LEU A 123 23.07 -5.54 8.24
CA LEU A 123 24.42 -6.09 8.08
C LEU A 123 24.45 -7.60 7.77
N ALA A 124 23.28 -8.29 7.81
CA ALA A 124 23.14 -9.69 7.42
C ALA A 124 22.43 -9.90 6.07
N ASN A 125 21.74 -8.87 5.56
CA ASN A 125 21.11 -8.85 4.24
C ASN A 125 21.78 -7.83 3.32
N LEU A 126 23.11 -7.92 3.17
CA LEU A 126 23.68 -7.44 1.91
C LEU A 126 23.03 -8.31 0.83
N PRO A 127 22.25 -7.74 -0.10
CA PRO A 127 21.74 -8.53 -1.21
C PRO A 127 22.94 -9.19 -1.85
N SER A 128 22.99 -10.52 -1.77
CA SER A 128 24.01 -11.27 -2.45
C SER A 128 23.78 -11.00 -3.93
N VAL A 129 24.78 -10.48 -4.60
CA VAL A 129 24.67 -10.12 -6.00
C VAL A 129 25.14 -11.33 -6.79
N GLU A 130 24.29 -11.83 -7.66
CA GLU A 130 24.70 -12.80 -8.67
C GLU A 130 25.17 -12.04 -9.91
N SER A 131 26.38 -12.34 -10.36
CA SER A 131 26.95 -11.77 -11.59
C SER A 131 27.44 -12.89 -12.48
N ILE A 132 26.92 -12.93 -13.71
CA ILE A 132 27.36 -13.81 -14.77
C ILE A 132 28.17 -12.96 -15.74
N ILE A 133 29.46 -13.25 -15.83
CA ILE A 133 30.39 -12.56 -16.73
C ILE A 133 30.83 -13.58 -17.78
N LEU A 134 30.62 -13.25 -19.06
CA LEU A 134 31.14 -14.02 -20.19
C LEU A 134 32.36 -13.30 -20.75
N SER A 135 33.53 -13.87 -20.50
CA SER A 135 34.81 -13.38 -21.03
C SER A 135 35.31 -14.17 -22.25
N GLY A 136 34.56 -15.18 -22.71
CA GLY A 136 34.92 -16.01 -23.86
C GLY A 136 34.15 -15.63 -25.13
N ASP A 137 34.49 -16.32 -26.23
CA ASP A 137 33.97 -16.03 -27.58
C ASP A 137 32.68 -16.80 -27.93
N SER A 138 31.95 -17.27 -26.91
CA SER A 138 30.72 -18.03 -27.11
C SER A 138 29.55 -17.45 -26.32
N LYS A 139 28.37 -17.47 -26.94
CA LYS A 139 27.11 -17.12 -26.30
C LYS A 139 26.72 -18.18 -25.27
N ARG A 140 26.08 -17.75 -24.18
CA ARG A 140 25.56 -18.63 -23.13
C ARG A 140 24.10 -18.34 -22.84
N GLU A 141 23.34 -19.40 -22.69
CA GLU A 141 21.95 -19.33 -22.25
C GLU A 141 21.88 -19.41 -20.72
N VAL A 142 21.09 -18.51 -20.13
CA VAL A 142 20.87 -18.41 -18.69
C VAL A 142 19.37 -18.49 -18.43
N LEU A 143 18.95 -19.49 -17.65
CA LEU A 143 17.58 -19.61 -17.17
C LEU A 143 17.44 -18.88 -15.83
N LEU A 144 16.54 -17.90 -15.77
CA LEU A 144 16.25 -17.12 -14.57
C LEU A 144 15.16 -17.77 -13.72
N LYS A 145 15.10 -17.42 -12.43
CA LYS A 145 14.12 -17.98 -11.47
C LYS A 145 12.65 -17.70 -11.81
N ASP A 146 12.37 -16.73 -12.68
CA ASP A 146 11.02 -16.41 -13.17
C ASP A 146 10.63 -17.18 -14.44
N GLY A 147 11.48 -18.11 -14.89
CA GLY A 147 11.32 -18.86 -16.15
C GLY A 147 11.75 -18.08 -17.39
N SER A 148 12.17 -16.81 -17.24
CA SER A 148 12.71 -16.05 -18.35
C SER A 148 14.07 -16.61 -18.76
N THR A 149 14.38 -16.52 -20.05
CA THR A 149 15.65 -17.00 -20.61
C THR A 149 16.45 -15.83 -21.15
N VAL A 150 17.75 -15.79 -20.86
CA VAL A 150 18.68 -14.78 -21.38
C VAL A 150 19.76 -15.46 -22.19
N LEU A 151 19.82 -15.14 -23.49
CA LEU A 151 20.95 -15.49 -24.34
C LEU A 151 21.97 -14.34 -24.26
N LEU A 152 22.98 -14.51 -23.43
CA LEU A 152 24.06 -13.55 -23.22
C LEU A 152 25.16 -13.81 -24.26
N TYR A 153 25.55 -12.80 -25.02
CA TYR A 153 26.58 -12.91 -26.06
C TYR A 153 27.99 -12.82 -25.45
N GLU A 154 29.01 -13.02 -26.29
CA GLU A 154 30.41 -12.83 -25.95
C GLU A 154 30.67 -11.44 -25.32
N GLN A 155 31.70 -11.36 -24.47
CA GLN A 155 32.16 -10.12 -23.82
C GLN A 155 31.06 -9.33 -23.10
N SER A 156 30.04 -10.04 -22.60
CA SER A 156 28.87 -9.45 -21.97
C SER A 156 28.75 -9.88 -20.51
N SER A 157 28.09 -9.06 -19.69
CA SER A 157 27.84 -9.39 -18.29
C SER A 157 26.40 -9.07 -17.91
N LEU A 158 25.82 -9.98 -17.12
CA LEU A 158 24.49 -9.86 -16.57
C LEU A 158 24.59 -9.93 -15.05
N ARG A 159 24.00 -8.96 -14.36
CA ARG A 159 24.00 -8.86 -12.91
C ARG A 159 22.58 -8.75 -12.39
N TYR A 160 22.25 -9.48 -11.34
CA TYR A 160 20.97 -9.37 -10.64
C TYR A 160 21.13 -9.76 -9.16
N ASP A 161 20.14 -9.39 -8.37
CA ASP A 161 20.10 -9.64 -6.93
C ASP A 161 19.69 -11.08 -6.63
N THR A 162 20.15 -11.70 -5.53
CA THR A 162 19.62 -13.01 -5.10
C THR A 162 18.12 -12.98 -4.80
N GLY A 163 17.60 -11.80 -4.44
CA GLY A 163 16.18 -11.50 -4.30
C GLY A 163 15.43 -11.25 -5.62
N TYR A 164 16.06 -11.48 -6.77
CA TYR A 164 15.41 -11.41 -8.08
C TYR A 164 14.11 -12.22 -8.11
N ASN A 165 13.05 -11.62 -8.68
CA ASN A 165 11.70 -12.18 -8.81
C ASN A 165 10.86 -12.24 -7.52
N ASN A 166 11.37 -11.76 -6.37
CA ASN A 166 10.57 -11.66 -5.14
C ASN A 166 9.53 -10.53 -5.21
N LYS A 167 10.01 -9.29 -5.43
CA LYS A 167 9.15 -8.10 -5.60
C LYS A 167 9.25 -7.51 -7.00
N GLU A 168 10.46 -7.52 -7.56
CA GLU A 168 10.78 -6.92 -8.85
C GLU A 168 11.72 -7.85 -9.62
N ARG A 169 11.70 -7.77 -10.95
CA ARG A 169 12.60 -8.52 -11.84
C ARG A 169 13.60 -7.54 -12.46
N LYS A 170 14.57 -7.09 -11.66
CA LYS A 170 15.59 -6.11 -12.08
C LYS A 170 16.91 -6.79 -12.43
N LEU A 171 17.44 -6.48 -13.60
CA LEU A 171 18.77 -6.93 -14.06
C LEU A 171 19.57 -5.74 -14.59
N THR A 172 20.88 -5.84 -14.52
CA THR A 172 21.81 -4.91 -15.15
C THR A 172 22.62 -5.65 -16.21
N LEU A 173 22.65 -5.12 -17.43
CA LEU A 173 23.38 -5.67 -18.56
C LEU A 173 24.52 -4.72 -18.96
N LYS A 174 25.69 -5.31 -19.27
CA LYS A 174 26.72 -4.71 -20.12
C LYS A 174 27.01 -5.62 -21.30
N GLY A 175 27.24 -5.06 -22.49
CA GLY A 175 27.40 -5.82 -23.72
C GLY A 175 26.05 -6.14 -24.35
N LYS A 176 25.89 -7.36 -24.89
CA LYS A 176 24.75 -7.76 -25.70
C LYS A 176 24.01 -8.97 -25.12
N ALA A 177 22.69 -8.89 -25.09
CA ALA A 177 21.84 -10.01 -24.67
C ALA A 177 20.49 -10.01 -25.38
N ARG A 178 19.96 -11.20 -25.65
CA ARG A 178 18.56 -11.41 -26.03
C ARG A 178 17.79 -11.96 -24.85
N PHE A 179 16.63 -11.38 -24.57
CA PHE A 179 15.75 -11.73 -23.48
C PHE A 179 14.46 -12.34 -24.04
N THR A 180 14.13 -13.54 -23.56
CA THR A 180 12.83 -14.18 -23.74
C THR A 180 12.13 -14.14 -22.38
N VAL A 181 11.26 -13.15 -22.19
CA VAL A 181 10.68 -12.85 -20.87
C VAL A 181 9.38 -13.60 -20.64
N SER A 182 9.28 -14.29 -19.52
CA SER A 182 8.04 -14.91 -19.04
C SER A 182 6.95 -13.86 -18.83
N LYS A 183 5.74 -14.17 -19.31
CA LYS A 183 4.57 -13.31 -19.15
C LYS A 183 4.20 -13.16 -17.67
N ASP A 184 4.35 -11.94 -17.15
CA ASP A 184 3.92 -11.58 -15.81
C ASP A 184 3.67 -10.06 -15.78
N LYS A 185 2.38 -9.69 -15.69
CA LYS A 185 1.94 -8.29 -15.68
C LYS A 185 2.02 -7.65 -14.29
N THR A 186 2.08 -8.45 -13.22
CA THR A 186 2.08 -7.93 -11.85
C THR A 186 3.49 -7.58 -11.38
N ARG A 187 4.52 -8.22 -11.96
CA ARG A 187 5.92 -7.95 -11.66
C ARG A 187 6.69 -7.57 -12.94
N PRO A 188 6.93 -6.28 -13.21
CA PRO A 188 7.66 -5.87 -14.42
C PRO A 188 9.10 -6.41 -14.47
N PHE A 189 9.54 -6.80 -15.66
CA PHE A 189 10.91 -7.18 -15.98
C PHE A 189 11.67 -5.96 -16.47
N ILE A 190 12.72 -5.55 -15.77
CA ILE A 190 13.46 -4.31 -15.99
C ILE A 190 14.93 -4.63 -16.23
N VAL A 191 15.44 -4.24 -17.40
CA VAL A 191 16.86 -4.32 -17.74
C VAL A 191 17.45 -2.93 -17.76
N PHE A 192 18.46 -2.70 -16.92
CA PHE A 192 19.29 -1.50 -16.94
C PHE A 192 20.50 -1.71 -17.84
N SER A 193 20.71 -0.82 -18.79
CA SER A 193 21.77 -0.91 -19.80
C SER A 193 22.27 0.48 -20.19
N GLY A 194 23.42 0.88 -19.66
CA GLY A 194 23.94 2.24 -19.82
C GLY A 194 23.00 3.28 -19.18
N PRO A 195 22.48 4.27 -19.94
CA PRO A 195 21.50 5.24 -19.45
C PRO A 195 20.03 4.79 -19.61
N LEU A 196 19.79 3.64 -20.24
CA LEU A 196 18.43 3.17 -20.54
C LEU A 196 17.94 2.14 -19.54
N SER A 197 16.65 2.22 -19.20
CA SER A 197 15.89 1.14 -18.59
C SER A 197 14.87 0.61 -19.60
N THR A 198 14.85 -0.71 -19.77
CA THR A 198 13.91 -1.41 -20.66
C THR A 198 12.96 -2.23 -19.81
N THR A 199 11.66 -1.91 -19.85
CA THR A 199 10.62 -2.60 -19.08
C THR A 199 9.76 -3.48 -19.99
N ALA A 200 9.61 -4.75 -19.61
CA ALA A 200 8.87 -5.79 -20.31
C ALA A 200 7.89 -6.52 -19.37
N LEU A 201 6.76 -7.00 -19.91
CA LEU A 201 5.77 -7.81 -19.18
C LEU A 201 5.62 -9.24 -19.75
N GLY A 202 6.45 -9.61 -20.73
CA GLY A 202 6.33 -10.85 -21.50
C GLY A 202 6.60 -10.60 -22.96
N THR A 203 7.88 -10.41 -23.29
CA THR A 203 8.35 -9.96 -24.60
C THR A 203 9.61 -10.68 -25.02
N ILE A 204 9.91 -10.63 -26.32
CA ILE A 204 11.20 -11.04 -26.86
C ILE A 204 11.90 -9.80 -27.39
N PHE A 205 13.04 -9.46 -26.83
CA PHE A 205 13.81 -8.28 -27.23
C PHE A 205 15.31 -8.51 -27.09
N GLU A 206 16.10 -7.73 -27.81
CA GLU A 206 17.55 -7.74 -27.76
C GLU A 206 18.05 -6.36 -27.33
N VAL A 207 19.04 -6.36 -26.43
CA VAL A 207 19.72 -5.14 -25.99
C VAL A 207 21.18 -5.26 -26.36
N THR A 208 21.71 -4.22 -26.99
CA THR A 208 23.13 -4.05 -27.27
C THR A 208 23.58 -2.77 -26.58
N ALA A 209 24.41 -2.88 -25.56
CA ALA A 209 24.88 -1.79 -24.73
C ALA A 209 26.41 -1.72 -24.75
N HIS A 210 26.92 -0.78 -25.53
CA HIS A 210 28.33 -0.40 -25.58
C HIS A 210 28.50 0.96 -24.89
N ASP A 211 29.75 1.36 -24.66
CA ASP A 211 30.06 2.59 -23.90
C ASP A 211 29.41 3.84 -24.52
N ASP A 212 29.37 3.91 -25.85
CA ASP A 212 28.87 5.10 -26.57
C ASP A 212 27.39 5.02 -26.94
N SER A 213 26.78 3.83 -26.89
CA SER A 213 25.39 3.67 -27.32
C SER A 213 24.69 2.45 -26.76
N THR A 214 23.38 2.61 -26.56
CA THR A 214 22.46 1.52 -26.23
C THR A 214 21.41 1.40 -27.33
N ILE A 215 21.25 0.18 -27.86
CA ILE A 215 20.22 -0.18 -28.83
C ILE A 215 19.30 -1.22 -28.17
N VAL A 216 18.00 -1.00 -28.27
CA VAL A 216 16.97 -1.96 -27.85
C VAL A 216 16.14 -2.31 -29.08
N PHE A 217 16.11 -3.58 -29.47
CA PHE A 217 15.31 -4.06 -30.59
C PHE A 217 14.21 -4.99 -30.11
N LEU A 218 12.97 -4.71 -30.50
CA LEU A 218 11.80 -5.49 -30.09
C LEU A 218 11.41 -6.49 -31.18
N MET A 219 11.38 -7.78 -30.82
CA MET A 219 10.98 -8.87 -31.70
C MET A 219 9.52 -9.26 -31.49
N GLU A 220 9.06 -9.35 -30.23
CA GLU A 220 7.68 -9.72 -29.90
C GLU A 220 7.18 -8.98 -28.66
N GLY A 221 5.90 -8.58 -28.66
CA GLY A 221 5.21 -7.97 -27.53
C GLY A 221 5.33 -6.45 -27.53
N SER A 222 5.59 -5.84 -26.37
CA SER A 222 5.73 -4.38 -26.20
C SER A 222 6.71 -4.06 -25.09
N VAL A 223 7.67 -3.17 -25.35
CA VAL A 223 8.64 -2.71 -24.34
C VAL A 223 8.55 -1.21 -24.15
N LYS A 224 8.69 -0.77 -22.90
CA LYS A 224 8.90 0.64 -22.55
C LYS A 224 10.38 0.87 -22.37
N VAL A 225 10.94 1.85 -23.08
CA VAL A 225 12.36 2.24 -22.97
C VAL A 225 12.42 3.66 -22.43
N GLN A 226 13.18 3.87 -21.35
CA GLN A 226 13.30 5.16 -20.70
C GLN A 226 14.77 5.51 -20.45
N ASN A 227 15.16 6.75 -20.74
CA ASN A 227 16.42 7.31 -20.24
C ASN A 227 16.18 7.76 -18.79
N TYR A 228 16.82 7.08 -17.84
CA TYR A 228 16.60 7.30 -16.41
C TYR A 228 17.70 8.18 -15.76
N LYS A 229 18.72 8.58 -16.53
CA LYS A 229 19.86 9.37 -16.03
C LYS A 229 19.71 10.87 -16.27
N VAL A 230 19.15 11.26 -17.42
CA VAL A 230 19.07 12.68 -17.83
C VAL A 230 17.63 13.17 -17.80
N PRO A 231 17.29 14.14 -16.93
CA PRO A 231 16.01 14.85 -16.98
C PRO A 231 15.92 15.78 -18.21
N PRO A 232 14.75 15.90 -18.87
CA PRO A 232 13.53 15.15 -18.62
C PRO A 232 13.66 13.68 -19.04
N PHE A 233 13.08 12.77 -18.24
CA PHE A 233 13.15 11.33 -18.47
C PHE A 233 12.39 10.92 -19.75
N ASN A 234 13.08 10.98 -20.88
CA ASN A 234 12.52 10.64 -22.18
C ASN A 234 12.12 9.16 -22.20
N THR A 235 10.88 8.88 -22.58
CA THR A 235 10.28 7.55 -22.58
C THR A 235 9.66 7.27 -23.95
N VAL A 236 9.97 6.11 -24.51
CA VAL A 236 9.38 5.61 -25.76
C VAL A 236 8.83 4.22 -25.56
N TYR A 237 7.82 3.86 -26.34
CA TYR A 237 7.26 2.52 -26.41
C TYR A 237 7.57 1.93 -27.78
N LEU A 238 8.09 0.71 -27.80
CA LEU A 238 8.37 0.01 -29.04
C LEU A 238 7.24 -0.96 -29.36
N VAL A 239 6.90 -1.05 -30.64
CA VAL A 239 6.15 -2.18 -31.22
C VAL A 239 7.09 -3.14 -31.96
N PRO A 240 6.70 -4.40 -32.20
CA PRO A 240 7.56 -5.37 -32.88
C PRO A 240 8.13 -4.84 -34.20
N GLY A 241 9.41 -5.11 -34.45
CA GLY A 241 10.14 -4.59 -35.61
C GLY A 241 10.75 -3.20 -35.41
N GLN A 242 10.52 -2.53 -34.28
CA GLN A 242 11.18 -1.27 -33.96
C GLN A 242 12.44 -1.45 -33.11
N LYS A 243 13.37 -0.50 -33.27
CA LYS A 243 14.52 -0.31 -32.38
C LYS A 243 14.52 1.08 -31.77
N ALA A 244 14.88 1.17 -30.49
CA ALA A 244 15.28 2.40 -29.83
C ALA A 244 16.81 2.50 -29.87
N LEU A 245 17.33 3.68 -30.21
CA LEU A 245 18.75 4.01 -30.19
C LEU A 245 18.98 5.20 -29.27
N ASN A 246 19.94 5.05 -28.36
CA ASN A 246 20.47 6.12 -27.54
C ASN A 246 21.98 6.20 -27.76
N LYS A 247 22.50 7.38 -28.12
CA LYS A 247 23.93 7.66 -28.24
C LYS A 247 24.32 8.71 -27.22
N LEU A 248 25.37 8.47 -26.42
CA LEU A 248 25.96 9.47 -25.51
C LEU A 248 24.93 10.32 -24.74
N ASP A 249 23.98 9.67 -24.07
CA ASP A 249 22.92 10.32 -23.27
C ASP A 249 21.95 11.25 -24.05
N ALA A 250 21.95 11.21 -25.38
CA ALA A 250 21.02 11.97 -26.22
C ALA A 250 19.55 11.53 -26.03
N ALA A 251 18.62 12.21 -26.72
CA ALA A 251 17.24 11.75 -26.81
C ALA A 251 17.15 10.34 -27.43
N ILE A 252 16.14 9.55 -27.03
CA ILE A 252 15.91 8.22 -27.60
C ILE A 252 15.32 8.38 -29.00
N ALA A 253 16.02 7.87 -30.02
CA ALA A 253 15.52 7.82 -31.40
C ALA A 253 14.87 6.45 -31.66
N VAL A 254 13.65 6.43 -32.19
CA VAL A 254 12.96 5.19 -32.59
C VAL A 254 13.05 5.03 -34.10
N GLN A 255 13.40 3.83 -34.56
CA GLN A 255 13.50 3.48 -35.97
C GLN A 255 12.77 2.16 -36.23
N THR A 256 12.03 2.07 -37.33
CA THR A 256 11.48 0.80 -37.81
C THR A 256 12.56 0.05 -38.57
N VAL A 257 12.79 -1.21 -38.21
CA VAL A 257 13.66 -2.12 -38.95
C VAL A 257 12.80 -2.85 -39.96
N ASN A 258 12.78 -2.34 -41.18
CA ASN A 258 12.15 -3.04 -42.29
C ASN A 258 13.04 -4.22 -42.66
N ASN A 259 12.65 -5.43 -42.25
CA ASN A 259 13.18 -6.63 -42.88
C ASN A 259 12.62 -6.64 -44.31
N ALA A 260 13.40 -6.14 -45.27
CA ALA A 260 13.22 -6.55 -46.66
C ALA A 260 13.51 -8.06 -46.71
N LEU A 261 12.47 -8.82 -47.05
CA LEU A 261 12.60 -10.23 -47.45
C LEU A 261 13.43 -10.33 -48.72
#